data_AF-A0A4P7DPF5-F1
#
_entry.id   AF-A0A4P7DPF5-F1
#
_cell.length_a   1.000
_cell.length_b   1.000
_cell.length_c   1.000
_cell.angle_alpha   90.00
_cell.angle_beta   90.00
_cell.angle_gamma   90.00
#
_symmetry.space_group_name_H-M   'P 1'
#
loop_
_entity.id
_entity.type
_entity.pdbx_description
1 polymer ?
#
loop_
_entity_poly.entity_id
_entity_poly.type
_entity_poly.pdbx_seq_one_letter_code
_entity_poly.pdbx_strand_id
1 'polypeptide(L)'
;MDKLKKFELMEKISRELEDIRNSQQAVLEKIAKVEVDNIELGDKTIESKIPDIYQRTADNSAAILEILNSFQEKTDDFGSKNNIDQLREQQEIDNLK
;
A
#
# COMPACT_ATOMS: atom_id res chain seq x y z
N MET A 1 -10.33 2.80 22.19
CA MET A 1 -10.56 1.64 21.31
C MET A 1 -10.01 0.42 22.02
N ASP A 2 -10.73 -0.70 22.05
CA ASP A 2 -10.18 -1.95 22.60
C ASP A 2 -9.05 -2.47 21.71
N LYS A 3 -8.24 -3.38 22.26
CA LYS A 3 -7.02 -3.87 21.61
C LYS A 3 -7.32 -4.57 20.29
N LEU A 4 -8.44 -5.31 20.22
CA LEU A 4 -8.81 -6.06 19.04
C LEU A 4 -9.24 -5.13 17.90
N LYS A 5 -10.16 -4.19 18.17
CA LYS A 5 -10.56 -3.18 17.18
C LYS A 5 -9.39 -2.31 16.72
N LYS A 6 -8.45 -2.01 17.62
CA LYS A 6 -7.23 -1.27 17.25
C LYS A 6 -6.36 -2.07 16.28
N PHE A 7 -6.15 -3.36 16.56
CA PHE A 7 -5.37 -4.22 15.68
C PHE A 7 -6.05 -4.42 14.32
N GLU A 8 -7.36 -4.66 14.28
CA GLU A 8 -8.13 -4.75 13.02
C GLU A 8 -8.02 -3.50 12.16
N LEU A 9 -8.05 -2.32 12.80
CA LEU A 9 -7.83 -1.05 12.11
C LEU A 9 -6.40 -0.94 11.57
N MET A 10 -5.40 -1.42 12.32
CA MET A 10 -4.00 -1.46 11.84
C MET A 10 -3.88 -2.40 10.63
N GLU A 11 -4.41 -3.62 10.68
CA GLU A 11 -4.41 -4.52 9.54
C GLU A 11 -5.13 -3.93 8.32
N LYS A 12 -6.24 -3.22 8.55
CA LYS A 12 -6.97 -2.52 7.49
C LYS A 12 -6.10 -1.45 6.83
N ILE A 13 -5.43 -0.62 7.60
CA ILE A 13 -4.54 0.42 7.06
C ILE A 13 -3.38 -0.21 6.28
N SER A 14 -2.79 -1.31 6.76
CA SER A 14 -1.75 -2.05 6.03
C SER A 14 -2.24 -2.54 4.65
N ARG A 15 -3.47 -3.07 4.58
CA ARG A 15 -4.08 -3.47 3.30
C ARG A 15 -4.31 -2.27 2.38
N GLU A 16 -4.82 -1.16 2.90
CA GLU A 16 -5.03 0.06 2.10
C GLU A 16 -3.70 0.61 1.55
N LEU A 17 -2.60 0.56 2.31
CA LEU A 17 -1.27 0.97 1.83
C LEU A 17 -0.75 0.06 0.71
N GLU A 18 -0.95 -1.25 0.82
CA GLU A 18 -0.60 -2.21 -0.25
C GLU A 18 -1.44 -1.99 -1.52
N ASP A 19 -2.75 -1.73 -1.37
CA ASP A 19 -3.64 -1.41 -2.49
C ASP A 19 -3.22 -0.11 -3.20
N ILE A 20 -2.82 0.91 -2.43
CA ILE A 20 -2.29 2.16 -2.98
C ILE A 20 -1.00 1.88 -3.77
N ARG A 21 -0.08 1.07 -3.23
CA ARG A 21 1.17 0.69 -3.93
C ARG A 21 0.88 -0.04 -5.23
N ASN A 22 -0.03 -1.02 -5.23
CA ASN A 22 -0.44 -1.74 -6.42
C ASN A 22 -1.05 -0.82 -7.49
N SER A 23 -1.81 0.18 -7.04
CA SER A 23 -2.34 1.22 -7.93
C SER A 23 -1.23 2.09 -8.53
N GLN A 24 -0.19 2.45 -7.77
CA GLN A 24 0.98 3.19 -8.30
C GLN A 24 1.75 2.38 -9.34
N GLN A 25 1.91 1.06 -9.12
CA GLN A 25 2.54 0.17 -10.09
C GLN A 25 1.77 0.15 -11.42
N ALA A 26 0.44 0.04 -11.37
CA ALA A 26 -0.40 0.09 -12.56
C ALA A 26 -0.32 1.46 -13.28
N VAL A 27 -0.10 2.56 -12.55
CA VAL A 27 0.11 3.88 -13.14
C VAL A 27 1.48 3.95 -13.84
N LEU A 28 2.55 3.42 -13.24
CA LEU A 28 3.88 3.35 -13.87
C LEU A 28 3.86 2.60 -15.20
N GLU A 29 3.19 1.44 -15.25
CA GLU A 29 3.03 0.66 -16.48
C GLU A 29 2.32 1.45 -17.58
N LYS A 30 1.29 2.22 -17.22
CA LYS A 30 0.57 3.07 -18.17
C LYS A 30 1.42 4.24 -18.65
N ILE A 31 2.22 4.86 -17.77
CA ILE A 31 3.15 5.93 -18.14
C ILE A 31 4.19 5.40 -19.13
N ALA A 32 4.78 4.23 -18.85
CA ALA A 32 5.74 3.59 -19.74
C ALA A 32 5.13 3.26 -21.10
N LYS A 33 3.87 2.80 -21.13
CA LYS A 33 3.16 2.58 -22.40
C LYS A 33 2.97 3.87 -23.19
N VAL A 34 2.59 4.97 -22.54
CA VAL A 34 2.46 6.29 -23.20
C VAL A 34 3.80 6.75 -23.74
N GLU A 35 4.90 6.51 -23.02
CA GLU A 35 6.25 6.81 -23.50
C GLU A 35 6.57 6.04 -24.79
N VAL A 36 6.28 4.73 -24.83
CA VAL A 36 6.46 3.88 -26.00
C VAL A 36 5.60 4.37 -27.18
N ASP A 37 4.31 4.63 -26.96
CA ASP A 37 3.40 5.13 -27.99
C ASP A 37 3.88 6.50 -28.54
N ASN A 38 4.51 7.32 -27.70
CA ASN A 38 5.05 8.62 -28.11
C ASN A 38 6.32 8.54 -28.97
N ILE A 39 7.04 7.41 -28.97
CA ILE A 39 8.17 7.20 -29.89
C ILE A 39 7.69 7.26 -31.33
N GLU A 40 6.51 6.70 -31.61
CA GLU A 40 5.89 6.73 -32.94
C GLU A 40 5.29 8.11 -33.26
N LEU A 41 4.65 8.74 -32.27
CA LEU A 41 3.97 10.03 -32.45
C LEU A 41 4.94 11.21 -32.57
N GLY A 42 6.02 11.22 -31.79
CA GLY A 42 7.03 12.28 -31.76
C GLY A 42 6.58 13.58 -31.08
N ASP A 43 5.59 13.53 -30.17
CA ASP A 43 5.14 14.74 -29.48
C ASP A 43 6.19 15.21 -28.46
N LYS A 44 6.64 16.47 -28.61
CA LYS A 44 7.70 17.07 -27.79
C LYS A 44 7.26 17.39 -26.36
N THR A 45 5.98 17.63 -26.14
CA THR A 45 5.44 17.86 -24.80
C THR A 45 5.46 16.55 -24.03
N ILE A 46 5.00 15.46 -24.64
CA ILE A 46 5.01 14.13 -24.02
C ILE A 46 6.46 13.68 -23.78
N GLU A 47 7.34 13.79 -24.77
CA GLU A 47 8.78 13.44 -24.67
C GLU A 47 9.48 14.16 -23.51
N SER A 48 9.12 15.44 -23.26
CA SER A 48 9.73 16.23 -22.19
C SER A 48 9.08 16.07 -20.81
N LYS A 49 7.83 15.62 -20.72
CA LYS A 49 7.07 15.57 -19.45
C LYS A 49 6.89 14.18 -18.87
N ILE A 50 6.78 13.16 -19.71
CA ILE A 50 6.53 11.79 -19.26
C ILE A 50 7.65 11.23 -18.36
N PRO A 51 8.95 11.44 -18.65
CA PRO A 51 10.02 10.96 -17.77
C PRO A 51 9.92 11.52 -16.34
N ASP A 52 9.61 12.82 -16.20
CA ASP A 52 9.40 13.45 -14.88
C ASP A 52 8.18 12.87 -14.14
N ILE A 53 7.10 12.59 -14.88
CA ILE A 53 5.89 11.97 -14.32
C ILE A 53 6.18 10.55 -13.86
N TYR A 54 6.93 9.77 -14.66
CA TYR A 54 7.38 8.43 -14.31
C TYR A 54 8.19 8.46 -13.01
N GLN A 55 9.24 9.30 -12.95
CA GLN A 55 10.12 9.38 -11.79
C GLN A 55 9.36 9.74 -10.51
N ARG A 56 8.50 10.77 -10.54
CA ARG A 56 7.70 11.14 -9.36
C ARG A 56 6.73 10.04 -8.92
N THR A 57 6.18 9.28 -9.87
CA THR A 57 5.29 8.15 -9.56
C THR A 57 6.09 7.01 -8.93
N ALA A 58 7.31 6.75 -9.41
CA ALA A 58 8.21 5.74 -8.86
C ALA A 58 8.65 6.11 -7.44
N ASP A 59 9.04 7.37 -7.22
CA ASP A 59 9.42 7.90 -5.90
C ASP A 59 8.26 7.78 -4.91
N ASN A 60 7.04 8.13 -5.32
CA ASN A 60 5.86 7.97 -4.49
C ASN A 60 5.60 6.50 -4.14
N SER A 61 5.71 5.59 -5.13
CA SER A 61 5.56 4.15 -4.91
C SER A 61 6.58 3.60 -3.89
N ALA A 62 7.83 4.05 -3.97
CA ALA A 62 8.88 3.69 -3.02
C ALA A 62 8.58 4.21 -1.60
N ALA A 63 8.13 5.46 -1.47
CA ALA A 63 7.75 6.04 -0.19
C ALA A 63 6.57 5.30 0.46
N ILE A 64 5.57 4.87 -0.33
CA ILE A 64 4.45 4.05 0.16
C ILE A 64 4.94 2.71 0.66
N LEU A 65 5.86 2.05 -0.05
CA LEU A 65 6.46 0.78 0.38
C LEU A 65 7.22 0.92 1.70
N GLU A 66 7.97 2.00 1.89
CA GLU A 66 8.67 2.26 3.16
C GLU A 66 7.69 2.40 4.33
N ILE A 67 6.60 3.16 4.13
CA ILE A 67 5.55 3.33 5.14
C ILE A 67 4.87 1.98 5.43
N LEU A 68 4.53 1.22 4.39
CA LEU A 68 3.89 -0.09 4.51
C LEU A 68 4.74 -1.04 5.36
N ASN A 69 6.03 -1.19 5.03
CA ASN A 69 6.93 -2.08 5.75
C ASN A 69 7.04 -1.68 7.22
N SER A 70 7.29 -0.39 7.50
CA SER A 70 7.37 0.12 8.88
C SER A 70 6.06 -0.06 9.66
N PHE A 71 4.92 0.05 8.98
CA PHE A 71 3.61 -0.07 9.62
C PHE A 71 3.19 -1.52 9.85
N GLN A 72 3.55 -2.44 8.94
CA GLN A 72 3.40 -3.89 9.13
C GLN A 72 4.20 -4.35 10.34
N GLU A 73 5.47 -3.97 10.45
CA GLU A 73 6.29 -4.28 11.63
C GLU A 73 5.63 -3.81 12.93
N LYS A 74 5.11 -2.57 12.97
CA LYS A 74 4.38 -2.04 14.13
C LYS A 74 3.09 -2.81 14.42
N THR A 75 2.42 -3.31 13.38
CA THR A 75 1.19 -4.10 13.50
C THR A 75 1.50 -5.46 14.11
N ASP A 76 2.50 -6.17 13.59
CA ASP A 76 2.94 -7.48 14.08
C ASP A 76 3.42 -7.40 15.54
N ASP A 77 4.19 -6.37 15.86
CA ASP A 77 4.63 -6.04 17.22
C ASP A 77 3.44 -5.83 18.15
N PHE A 78 2.43 -5.09 17.69
CA PHE A 78 1.23 -4.83 18.46
C PHE A 78 0.42 -6.11 18.69
N GLY A 79 0.29 -6.95 17.65
CA GLY A 79 -0.35 -8.26 17.70
C GLY A 79 0.24 -9.14 18.79
N SER A 80 1.57 -9.31 18.73
CA SER A 80 2.34 -10.13 19.65
C SER A 80 2.29 -9.61 21.08
N LYS A 81 2.51 -8.31 21.31
CA LYS A 81 2.52 -7.70 22.65
C LYS A 81 1.16 -7.73 23.35
N ASN A 82 0.07 -7.90 22.61
CA ASN A 82 -1.28 -7.83 23.14
C ASN A 82 -2.03 -9.15 23.13
N ASN A 83 -1.38 -10.26 22.75
CA ASN A 83 -1.98 -11.58 22.62
C ASN A 83 -3.27 -11.52 21.77
N ILE A 84 -3.22 -10.83 20.61
CA ILE A 84 -4.42 -10.60 19.80
C ILE A 84 -5.09 -11.91 19.38
N ASP A 85 -4.32 -12.96 19.08
CA ASP A 85 -4.87 -14.27 18.69
C ASP A 85 -5.75 -14.86 19.80
N GLN A 86 -5.29 -14.81 21.05
CA GLN A 86 -6.09 -15.27 22.20
C GLN A 86 -7.35 -14.42 22.40
N LEU A 87 -7.25 -13.11 22.16
CA LEU A 87 -8.41 -12.22 22.27
C LEU A 87 -9.44 -12.50 21.16
N ARG A 88 -9.00 -12.85 19.95
CA ARG A 88 -9.86 -13.27 18.84
C ARG A 88 -10.57 -14.57 19.15
N GLU A 89 -9.82 -15.60 19.56
CA GLU A 89 -10.37 -16.91 19.93
C GLU A 89 -11.43 -16.77 21.04
N GLN A 90 -11.15 -15.97 22.07
CA GLN A 90 -12.10 -15.75 23.15
C GLN A 90 -13.38 -15.05 22.66
N GLN A 91 -13.27 -14.06 21.78
CA GLN A 91 -14.42 -13.36 21.21
C GLN A 91 -15.28 -14.30 20.34
N GLU A 92 -14.66 -15.18 19.55
CA GLU A 92 -15.37 -16.17 18.75
C GLU A 92 -16.14 -17.16 19.64
N ILE A 93 -15.53 -17.64 20.71
CA ILE A 93 -16.20 -18.51 21.71
C ILE A 93 -17.39 -17.79 22.34
N ASP A 94 -17.23 -16.52 22.71
CA ASP A 94 -18.28 -15.75 23.36
C ASP A 94 -19.46 -15.45 22.41
N ASN A 95 -19.20 -15.28 21.11
CA ASN A 95 -20.24 -15.08 20.09
C ASN A 95 -21.04 -16.36 19.76
N LEU A 96 -20.52 -17.54 20.10
CA LEU A 96 -21.17 -18.84 19.86
C LEU A 96 -22.08 -19.29 21.03
N LYS A 97 -22.06 -18.58 22.16
CA LYS A 97 -22.88 -18.85 23.36
C LYS A 97 -24.14 -18.01 23.40
#